data_AF-A0A7W1K7U3-F1
#
_entry.id   AF-A0A7W1K7U3-F1
#
_cell.length_a   1.000
_cell.length_b   1.000
_cell.length_c   1.000
_cell.angle_alpha   90.00
_cell.angle_beta   90.00
_cell.angle_gamma   90.00
#
_symmetry.space_group_name_H-M   'P 1'
#
loop_
_entity.id
_entity.type
_entity.pdbx_description
1 polymer ?
#
loop_
_entity_poly.entity_id
_entity_poly.type
_entity_poly.pdbx_seq_one_letter_code
_entity_poly.pdbx_strand_id
1 'polypeptide(L)'
;LASEHDRGLGARYRTLMRVRSAEIGGLVEVVEYDEPRDLAWNSVTGIDQRGRWRLRELGSDRTHVELRLSYGVSGAGIGGWLAEQVAAPTVRENLRHSLRELKRQVEYEQARVAAAARRAAASARR
;
A
#
# COMPACT_ATOMS: atom_id res chain seq x y z
N LEU A 1 18.90 6.29 0.26
CA LEU A 1 19.56 4.97 0.31
C LEU A 1 18.74 4.11 1.25
N ALA A 2 17.84 3.28 0.73
CA ALA A 2 17.18 2.24 1.53
C ALA A 2 17.92 0.94 1.18
N SER A 3 18.80 0.51 2.09
CA SER A 3 19.58 -0.72 1.97
C SER A 3 18.66 -1.94 2.01
N GLU A 4 19.11 -3.03 1.38
CA GLU A 4 18.44 -4.33 1.17
C GLU A 4 17.93 -5.05 2.45
N HIS A 5 18.08 -4.46 3.63
CA HIS A 5 17.84 -5.05 4.96
C HIS A 5 16.57 -4.53 5.69
N ASP A 6 15.76 -3.65 5.09
CA ASP A 6 14.62 -2.99 5.77
C ASP A 6 13.24 -3.48 5.29
N ARG A 7 13.10 -4.74 4.86
CA ARG A 7 11.80 -5.33 4.49
C ARG A 7 11.39 -6.40 5.49
N GLY A 8 10.10 -6.42 5.82
CA GLY A 8 9.52 -7.43 6.70
C GLY A 8 9.08 -6.89 8.05
N LEU A 9 8.89 -7.79 9.01
CA LEU A 9 8.42 -7.45 10.35
C LEU A 9 9.40 -6.48 11.05
N GLY A 10 8.88 -5.42 11.65
CA GLY A 10 9.65 -4.37 12.32
C GLY A 10 10.23 -3.30 11.38
N ALA A 11 10.10 -3.45 10.06
CA ALA A 11 10.56 -2.45 9.10
C ALA A 11 9.82 -1.12 9.28
N ARG A 12 10.55 0.00 9.21
CA ARG A 12 9.99 1.34 9.44
C ARG A 12 10.02 2.21 8.20
N TYR A 13 8.91 2.87 7.92
CA TYR A 13 8.72 3.69 6.73
C TYR A 13 8.15 5.07 7.10
N ARG A 14 8.67 6.12 6.47
CA ARG A 14 8.05 7.46 6.54
C ARG A 14 6.87 7.49 5.57
N THR A 15 5.68 7.83 6.07
CA THR A 15 4.47 7.97 5.26
C THR A 15 4.03 9.43 5.25
N LEU A 16 3.53 9.85 4.09
CA LEU A 16 2.99 11.18 3.84
C LEU A 16 1.74 11.02 2.97
N MET A 17 0.64 11.59 3.42
CA MET A 17 -0.64 11.63 2.73
C MET A 17 -1.15 13.07 2.73
N ARG A 18 -1.53 13.55 1.55
CA ARG A 18 -2.21 14.84 1.41
C ARG A 18 -3.72 14.66 1.55
N VAL A 19 -4.32 15.35 2.50
CA VAL A 19 -5.78 15.40 2.69
C VAL A 19 -6.21 16.85 2.54
N ARG A 20 -6.83 17.17 1.40
CA ARG A 20 -7.12 18.56 0.98
C ARG A 20 -5.83 19.41 1.00
N SER A 21 -5.81 20.52 1.73
CA SER A 21 -4.66 21.41 1.89
C SER A 21 -3.71 20.98 3.02
N ALA A 22 -4.02 19.93 3.79
CA ALA A 22 -3.18 19.44 4.86
C ALA A 22 -2.28 18.29 4.39
N GLU A 23 -1.00 18.33 4.76
CA GLU A 23 -0.11 17.19 4.66
C GLU A 23 -0.01 16.50 6.01
N ILE A 24 -0.32 15.21 6.01
CA ILE A 24 -0.41 14.40 7.21
C ILE A 24 0.55 13.23 7.03
N GLY A 25 1.41 13.00 8.00
CA GLY A 25 2.43 11.97 7.89
C GLY A 25 2.94 11.50 9.23
N GLY A 26 3.83 10.53 9.18
CA GLY A 26 4.38 9.90 10.35
C GLY A 26 5.37 8.79 10.00
N LEU A 27 5.94 8.21 11.04
CA LEU A 27 6.66 6.95 10.92
C LEU A 27 5.67 5.82 11.14
N VAL A 28 5.66 4.82 10.27
CA VAL A 28 4.94 3.56 10.49
C VAL A 28 5.94 2.42 10.62
N GLU A 29 5.55 1.39 11.37
CA GLU A 29 6.28 0.15 11.53
C GLU A 29 5.42 -1.01 11.03
N VAL A 30 6.04 -1.93 10.29
CA VAL A 30 5.42 -3.18 9.86
C VAL A 30 5.28 -4.10 11.08
N VAL A 31 4.05 -4.47 11.41
CA VAL A 31 3.73 -5.30 12.58
C VAL A 31 3.28 -6.72 12.21
N GLU A 32 2.97 -6.95 10.92
CA GLU A 32 2.77 -8.29 10.37
C GLU A 32 3.35 -8.33 8.96
N TYR A 33 4.03 -9.43 8.63
CA TYR A 33 4.57 -9.68 7.31
C TYR A 33 4.58 -11.18 7.02
N ASP A 34 3.68 -11.62 6.16
CA ASP A 34 3.60 -12.96 5.60
C ASP A 34 3.72 -12.84 4.08
N GLU A 35 4.91 -13.05 3.54
CA GLU A 35 5.16 -12.88 2.11
C GLU A 35 4.58 -14.07 1.32
N PRO A 36 3.84 -13.85 0.21
CA PRO A 36 3.45 -12.58 -0.42
C PRO A 36 2.01 -12.12 -0.05
N ARG A 37 1.44 -12.61 1.06
CA ARG A 37 0.00 -12.64 1.32
C ARG A 37 -0.51 -11.49 2.18
N ASP A 38 0.14 -11.19 3.29
CA ASP A 38 -0.39 -10.29 4.30
C ASP A 38 0.71 -9.34 4.80
N LEU A 39 0.36 -8.05 4.90
CA LEU A 39 1.20 -7.00 5.46
C LEU A 39 0.32 -6.15 6.36
N ALA A 40 0.77 -5.84 7.57
CA ALA A 40 0.12 -4.86 8.43
C ALA A 40 1.13 -3.89 9.00
N TRP A 41 0.69 -2.65 9.25
CA TRP A 41 1.52 -1.63 9.88
C TRP A 41 0.73 -0.81 10.89
N ASN A 42 1.45 -0.29 11.88
CA ASN A 42 0.96 0.67 12.85
C ASN A 42 1.81 1.94 12.81
N SER A 43 1.20 3.08 13.13
CA SER A 43 1.91 4.33 13.37
C SER A 43 2.79 4.23 14.61
N VAL A 44 4.01 4.75 14.48
CA VAL A 44 4.95 4.99 15.58
C VAL A 44 4.90 6.45 16.02
N THR A 45 4.80 7.37 15.05
CA THR A 45 4.69 8.81 15.28
C THR A 45 3.71 9.46 14.31
N GLY A 46 3.24 10.68 14.62
CA GLY A 46 2.29 11.40 13.78
C GLY A 46 0.85 11.02 14.10
N ILE A 47 0.01 10.90 13.06
CA ILE A 47 -1.38 10.46 13.22
C ILE A 47 -1.45 8.97 13.59
N ASP A 48 -2.45 8.60 14.41
CA ASP A 48 -2.76 7.19 14.61
C ASP A 48 -3.26 6.64 13.27
N GLN A 49 -2.48 5.74 12.69
CA GLN A 49 -2.85 5.05 11.46
C GLN A 49 -2.49 3.58 11.57
N ARG A 50 -3.41 2.73 11.15
CA ARG A 50 -3.23 1.28 11.05
C ARG A 50 -3.65 0.85 9.68
N GLY A 51 -2.77 0.16 8.97
CA GLY A 51 -3.08 -0.36 7.66
C GLY A 51 -2.89 -1.86 7.60
N ARG A 52 -3.67 -2.49 6.74
CA ARG A 52 -3.56 -3.89 6.42
C ARG A 52 -3.76 -4.10 4.93
N TRP A 53 -2.83 -4.78 4.33
CA TRP A 53 -2.86 -5.23 2.96
C TRP A 53 -2.97 -6.75 2.94
N ARG A 54 -3.94 -7.27 2.19
CA ARG A 54 -4.08 -8.69 1.87
C ARG A 54 -4.07 -8.93 0.37
N LEU A 55 -3.36 -9.96 -0.04
CA LEU A 55 -3.31 -10.48 -1.40
C LEU A 55 -3.88 -11.89 -1.40
N ARG A 56 -4.83 -12.16 -2.28
CA ARG A 56 -5.45 -13.47 -2.44
C ARG A 56 -5.50 -13.83 -3.91
N GLU A 57 -5.09 -15.05 -4.24
CA GLU A 57 -5.16 -15.55 -5.61
C GLU A 57 -6.62 -15.68 -6.06
N LEU A 58 -6.89 -15.30 -7.31
CA LEU A 58 -8.21 -15.36 -7.94
C LEU A 58 -8.12 -16.09 -9.30
N GLY A 59 -7.61 -17.32 -9.25
CA GLY A 59 -7.27 -18.10 -10.44
C GLY A 59 -5.81 -17.90 -10.87
N SER A 60 -5.46 -18.40 -12.05
CA SER A 60 -4.07 -18.54 -12.51
C SER A 60 -3.36 -17.22 -12.85
N ASP A 61 -4.10 -16.13 -13.08
CA ASP A 61 -3.57 -14.87 -13.61
C ASP A 61 -4.15 -13.62 -12.93
N ARG A 62 -4.89 -13.78 -11.83
CA ARG A 62 -5.52 -12.67 -11.12
C ARG A 62 -5.22 -12.73 -9.64
N THR A 63 -5.06 -11.56 -9.04
CA THR A 63 -4.90 -11.39 -7.60
C THR A 63 -5.94 -10.39 -7.11
N HIS A 64 -6.70 -10.77 -6.11
CA HIS A 64 -7.51 -9.84 -5.34
C HIS A 64 -6.61 -9.14 -4.32
N VAL A 65 -6.51 -7.82 -4.44
CA VAL A 65 -5.79 -6.96 -3.51
C VAL A 65 -6.80 -6.20 -2.65
N GLU A 66 -6.71 -6.38 -1.34
CA GLU A 66 -7.50 -5.63 -0.35
C GLU A 66 -6.57 -4.75 0.48
N LEU A 67 -6.88 -3.45 0.54
CA LEU A 67 -6.22 -2.49 1.41
C LEU A 67 -7.25 -1.91 2.38
N ARG A 68 -7.05 -2.13 3.68
CA ARG A 68 -7.82 -1.52 4.75
C ARG A 68 -6.93 -0.53 5.49
N LEU A 69 -7.42 0.70 5.66
CA LEU A 69 -6.75 1.74 6.43
C LEU A 69 -7.71 2.28 7.48
N SER A 70 -7.27 2.26 8.73
CA SER A 70 -7.88 2.98 9.84
C SER A 70 -6.98 4.17 10.17
N TYR A 71 -7.56 5.34 10.38
CA TYR A 71 -6.82 6.53 10.76
C TYR A 71 -7.62 7.31 11.80
N GLY A 72 -6.93 8.03 12.67
CA GLY A 72 -7.53 8.90 13.67
C GLY A 72 -6.58 10.00 14.12
N VAL A 73 -7.17 11.08 14.62
CA VAL A 73 -6.40 12.20 15.20
C VAL A 73 -6.39 12.04 16.72
N SER A 74 -5.25 11.61 17.26
CA SER A 74 -5.07 11.45 18.70
C SER A 74 -5.19 12.81 19.41
N GLY A 75 -6.14 12.94 20.34
CA GLY A 75 -6.25 14.11 21.25
C GLY A 75 -7.49 15.00 21.12
N ALA A 76 -8.46 14.71 20.23
CA ALA A 76 -9.51 15.69 19.89
C ALA A 76 -10.90 15.47 20.52
N GLY A 77 -11.12 14.43 21.33
CA GLY A 77 -12.47 14.10 21.84
C GLY A 77 -13.50 13.95 20.71
N ILE A 78 -14.78 14.25 20.96
CA ILE A 78 -15.90 14.15 19.99
C ILE A 78 -15.64 14.99 18.71
N GLY A 79 -14.80 16.03 18.76
CA GLY A 79 -14.38 16.81 17.59
C GLY A 79 -13.45 16.05 16.62
N GLY A 80 -12.69 15.06 17.10
CA GLY A 80 -11.84 14.20 16.28
C GLY A 80 -12.63 13.31 15.33
N TRP A 81 -13.77 12.79 15.80
CA TRP A 81 -14.70 11.97 15.02
C TRP A 81 -15.34 12.73 13.85
N LEU A 82 -15.56 14.04 14.00
CA LEU A 82 -16.11 14.90 12.93
C LEU A 82 -15.07 15.23 11.85
N ALA A 83 -13.80 15.44 12.21
CA ALA A 83 -12.72 15.63 11.24
C ALA A 83 -12.48 14.36 10.39
N GLU A 84 -12.62 13.18 11.00
CA GLU A 84 -12.49 11.89 10.34
C GLU A 84 -13.52 11.70 9.21
N GLN A 85 -14.78 12.07 9.44
CA GLN A 85 -15.86 11.93 8.45
C GLN A 85 -15.70 12.87 7.26
N VAL A 86 -15.19 14.08 7.48
CA VAL A 86 -14.99 15.08 6.41
C VAL A 86 -13.80 14.71 5.52
N ALA A 87 -12.79 14.03 6.07
CA ALA A 87 -11.62 13.54 5.35
C ALA A 87 -11.87 12.20 4.62
N ALA A 88 -12.82 11.39 5.08
CA ALA A 88 -13.04 10.03 4.60
C ALA A 88 -13.23 9.90 3.08
N PRO A 89 -14.00 10.77 2.40
CA PRO A 89 -14.12 10.69 0.94
C PRO A 89 -12.80 10.94 0.22
N THR A 90 -12.02 11.93 0.67
CA THR A 90 -10.72 12.29 0.09
C THR A 90 -9.70 11.19 0.32
N VAL A 91 -9.61 10.65 1.54
CA VAL A 91 -8.72 9.53 1.85
C VAL A 91 -9.09 8.31 1.01
N ARG A 92 -10.38 7.97 0.93
CA ARG A 92 -10.87 6.85 0.11
C ARG A 92 -10.54 7.02 -1.36
N GLU A 93 -10.72 8.22 -1.92
CA GLU A 93 -10.39 8.48 -3.33
C GLU A 93 -8.89 8.39 -3.59
N ASN A 94 -8.06 8.96 -2.69
CA ASN A 94 -6.61 8.84 -2.77
C ASN A 94 -6.15 7.38 -2.73
N LEU A 95 -6.69 6.57 -1.79
CA LEU A 95 -6.37 5.15 -1.69
C LEU A 95 -6.80 4.38 -2.95
N ARG A 96 -7.99 4.66 -3.49
CA ARG A 96 -8.47 4.06 -4.74
C ARG A 96 -7.60 4.44 -5.92
N HIS A 97 -7.15 5.69 -5.99
CA HIS A 97 -6.21 6.14 -6.99
C HIS A 97 -4.88 5.38 -6.86
N SER A 98 -4.30 5.31 -5.67
CA SER A 98 -3.08 4.55 -5.41
C SER A 98 -3.19 3.07 -5.81
N LEU A 99 -4.33 2.41 -5.53
CA LEU A 99 -4.56 1.03 -5.95
C LEU A 99 -4.68 0.88 -7.47
N ARG A 100 -5.31 1.84 -8.17
CA ARG A 100 -5.37 1.85 -9.64
C ARG A 100 -3.98 2.04 -10.25
N GLU A 101 -3.18 2.95 -9.71
CA GLU A 101 -1.81 3.18 -10.14
C GLU A 101 -0.93 1.95 -9.92
N LEU A 102 -1.06 1.31 -8.76
CA LEU A 102 -0.38 0.05 -8.45
C LEU A 102 -0.75 -1.04 -9.46
N LYS A 103 -2.06 -1.23 -9.73
CA LYS A 103 -2.52 -2.20 -10.73
C LYS A 103 -1.87 -1.94 -12.10
N ARG A 104 -1.86 -0.69 -12.56
CA ARG A 104 -1.24 -0.32 -13.84
C ARG A 104 0.26 -0.65 -13.86
N GLN A 105 0.98 -0.33 -12.79
CA GLN A 105 2.42 -0.63 -12.69
C GLN A 105 2.68 -2.13 -12.72
N VAL A 106 1.93 -2.92 -11.94
CA VAL A 106 2.09 -4.38 -11.91
C VAL A 106 1.76 -5.01 -13.25
N GLU A 107 0.65 -4.63 -13.89
CA GLU A 107 0.25 -5.17 -15.20
C GLU A 107 1.26 -4.81 -16.30
N TYR A 108 1.81 -3.60 -16.24
CA TYR A 108 2.88 -3.18 -17.15
C TYR A 108 4.13 -4.04 -17.00
N GLU A 109 4.59 -4.27 -15.77
CA GLU A 109 5.74 -5.13 -15.51
C GLU A 109 5.49 -6.59 -15.93
N GLN A 110 4.30 -7.13 -15.67
CA GLN A 110 3.92 -8.48 -16.13
C GLN A 110 3.96 -8.59 -17.66
N ALA A 111 3.43 -7.60 -18.38
CA ALA A 111 3.49 -7.56 -19.83
C ALA A 111 4.92 -7.51 -20.36
N ARG A 112 5.80 -6.73 -19.71
CA ARG A 112 7.23 -6.64 -20.03
C ARG A 112 7.93 -7.98 -19.85
N VAL A 113 7.73 -8.64 -18.72
CA VAL A 113 8.31 -9.95 -18.40
C VAL A 113 7.84 -11.01 -19.41
N ALA A 114 6.53 -11.06 -19.70
CA ALA A 114 5.98 -12.00 -20.67
C ALA A 114 6.54 -11.77 -22.09
N ALA A 115 6.71 -10.51 -22.50
CA ALA A 115 7.31 -10.19 -23.80
C ALA A 115 8.80 -10.59 -23.86
N ALA A 116 9.56 -10.40 -22.79
CA ALA A 116 10.95 -10.84 -22.70
C ALA A 116 11.06 -12.37 -22.79
N ALA A 117 10.23 -13.10 -22.05
CA ALA A 117 10.17 -14.56 -22.09
C ALA A 117 9.85 -15.11 -23.49
N ARG A 118 8.87 -14.51 -24.19
CA ARG A 118 8.54 -14.90 -25.57
C ARG A 118 9.70 -14.69 -26.54
N ARG A 119 10.44 -13.58 -26.41
CA ARG A 119 11.61 -13.29 -27.26
C ARG A 119 12.73 -14.32 -27.02
N ALA A 120 13.03 -14.63 -25.76
CA ALA A 120 14.03 -15.64 -25.41
C ALA A 120 13.66 -17.04 -25.93
N ALA A 121 12.38 -17.42 -25.83
CA ALA A 121 11.89 -18.70 -26.35
C ALA A 121 11.91 -18.78 -27.90
N ALA A 122 11.85 -17.64 -28.60
CA ALA A 122 11.97 -17.59 -30.05
C ALA A 122 13.43 -17.68 -30.50
N SER A 123 14.37 -17.08 -29.76
CA SER A 123 15.81 -17.19 -30.06
C SER A 123 16.37 -18.57 -29.76
N ALA A 124 15.87 -19.26 -28.73
CA ALA A 124 16.32 -20.61 -28.38
C ALA A 124 15.82 -21.72 -29.34
N ARG A 125 14.85 -21.39 -30.21
CA ARG A 125 14.30 -22.30 -31.23
C ARG A 125 14.98 -22.16 -32.60
N ARG A 126 15.92 -21.22 -32.74
CA ARG A 126 16.74 -21.03 -33.94
C ARG A 126 18.11 -21.63 -33.71
#